data_AF-A0A955YSP1-F1
#
_entry.id   AF-A0A955YSP1-F1
#
_cell.length_a   1.000
_cell.length_b   1.000
_cell.length_c   1.000
_cell.angle_alpha   90.00
_cell.angle_beta   90.00
_cell.angle_gamma   90.00
#
_symmetry.space_group_name_H-M   'P 1'
#
loop_
_entity.id
_entity.type
_entity.pdbx_description
1 polymer ?
#
loop_
_entity_poly.entity_id
_entity_poly.type
_entity_poly.pdbx_seq_one_letter_code
_entity_poly.pdbx_strand_id
1 'polypeptide(L)'
;MGTATMNGEDIALPGIATAHSHAFQRALRGRVQRRTTGADSFWSWRGLMYDLASKLDPDSIYDISRFAYMELARSGVTAVGEFHYVHHDRDGAPYGDRTILADAVIRAARDVGLRIALLRV
;
A
#
# COMPACT_ATOMS: atom_id res chain seq x y z
N MET A 1 -11.39 -14.39 -9.30
CA MET A 1 -10.80 -15.17 -10.41
C MET A 1 -10.78 -14.26 -11.62
N GLY A 2 -9.62 -14.12 -12.27
CA GLY A 2 -9.58 -13.51 -13.60
C GLY A 2 -9.85 -14.59 -14.64
N THR A 3 -10.62 -14.26 -15.66
CA THR A 3 -10.84 -15.11 -16.84
C THR A 3 -10.09 -14.52 -18.03
N ALA A 4 -9.40 -15.35 -18.79
CA ALA A 4 -8.76 -14.97 -20.05
C ALA A 4 -9.13 -16.00 -21.11
N THR A 5 -9.27 -15.59 -22.37
CA THR A 5 -9.59 -16.52 -23.46
C THR A 5 -8.32 -16.89 -24.22
N MET A 6 -8.05 -18.18 -24.39
CA MET A 6 -6.97 -18.69 -25.24
C MET A 6 -7.53 -19.77 -26.16
N ASN A 7 -7.26 -19.67 -27.46
CA ASN A 7 -7.75 -20.60 -28.49
C ASN A 7 -9.28 -20.82 -28.50
N GLY A 8 -10.06 -19.83 -28.05
CA GLY A 8 -11.52 -19.91 -27.98
C GLY A 8 -12.05 -20.58 -26.70
N GLU A 9 -11.19 -20.92 -25.75
CA GLU A 9 -11.57 -21.45 -24.43
C GLU A 9 -11.31 -20.42 -23.33
N ASP A 10 -12.24 -20.34 -22.38
CA ASP A 10 -12.07 -19.51 -21.18
C ASP A 10 -11.20 -20.25 -20.17
N ILE A 11 -10.10 -19.60 -19.79
CA ILE A 11 -9.15 -20.07 -18.79
C ILE A 11 -9.36 -19.25 -17.51
N ALA A 12 -9.61 -19.96 -16.42
CA ALA A 12 -9.62 -19.40 -15.07
C ALA A 12 -8.29 -19.73 -14.37
N LEU A 13 -7.66 -18.72 -13.80
CA LEU A 13 -6.45 -18.87 -12.98
C LEU A 13 -6.72 -18.53 -11.52
N PRO A 14 -6.00 -19.16 -10.57
CA PRO A 14 -6.00 -18.72 -9.18
C PRO A 14 -5.55 -17.26 -9.05
N GLY A 15 -6.16 -16.53 -8.13
CA GLY A 15 -5.73 -15.17 -7.82
C GLY A 15 -4.36 -15.14 -7.15
N ILE A 16 -3.54 -14.15 -7.50
CA ILE A 16 -2.20 -13.98 -6.94
C ILE A 16 -2.32 -13.44 -5.50
N ALA A 17 -1.35 -13.78 -4.65
CA ALA A 17 -1.15 -13.15 -3.35
C ALA A 17 0.19 -12.40 -3.34
N THR A 18 0.22 -11.16 -2.85
CA THR A 18 1.50 -10.48 -2.59
C THR A 18 2.03 -10.89 -1.22
N ALA A 19 3.31 -11.22 -1.14
CA ALA A 19 3.95 -11.55 0.13
C ALA A 19 4.28 -10.29 0.97
N HIS A 20 4.40 -9.13 0.33
CA HIS A 20 4.86 -7.90 0.97
C HIS A 20 4.29 -6.65 0.29
N SER A 21 3.99 -5.63 1.07
CA SER A 21 3.49 -4.33 0.63
C SER A 21 3.74 -3.26 1.71
N HIS A 22 3.97 -2.03 1.26
CA HIS A 22 3.86 -0.81 2.07
C HIS A 22 2.96 0.16 1.29
N ALA A 23 1.65 0.12 1.56
CA ALA A 23 0.67 0.71 0.66
C ALA A 23 0.86 2.23 0.48
N PHE A 24 1.22 2.96 1.54
CA PHE A 24 1.42 4.42 1.49
C PHE A 24 2.53 4.85 0.51
N GLN A 25 3.54 4.00 0.29
CA GLN A 25 4.63 4.30 -0.64
C GLN A 25 4.14 4.38 -2.09
N ARG A 26 2.91 3.94 -2.38
CA ARG A 26 2.30 4.11 -3.70
C ARG A 26 2.22 5.58 -4.12
N ALA A 27 2.11 6.51 -3.17
CA ALA A 27 2.14 7.95 -3.42
C ALA A 27 3.51 8.47 -3.90
N LEU A 28 4.60 7.73 -3.66
CA LEU A 28 5.95 8.07 -4.12
C LEU A 28 6.24 7.59 -5.55
N ARG A 29 5.45 6.66 -6.09
CA ARG A 29 5.75 6.02 -7.38
C ARG A 29 5.91 7.09 -8.47
N GLY A 30 7.07 7.10 -9.11
CA GLY A 30 7.42 8.03 -10.19
C GLY A 30 7.82 9.44 -9.72
N ARG A 31 7.70 9.78 -8.43
CA ARG A 31 8.02 11.11 -7.89
C ARG A 31 9.44 11.22 -7.30
N VAL A 32 10.08 10.07 -7.07
CA VAL A 32 11.39 9.95 -6.41
C VAL A 32 12.53 9.63 -7.38
N GLN A 33 12.31 9.81 -8.68
CA GLN A 33 13.28 9.51 -9.75
C GLN A 33 14.13 10.71 -10.16
N ARG A 34 14.06 11.80 -9.39
CA ARG A 34 14.77 13.03 -9.65
C ARG A 34 15.79 13.29 -8.56
N ARG A 35 17.00 13.55 -9.01
CA ARG A 35 18.12 13.98 -8.19
C ARG A 35 17.84 15.37 -7.61
N THR A 36 17.76 15.48 -6.29
CA THR A 36 17.58 16.76 -5.59
C THR A 36 18.92 17.41 -5.24
N THR A 37 19.90 16.65 -4.74
CA THR A 37 21.29 17.11 -4.46
C THR A 37 22.23 15.90 -4.30
N GLY A 38 23.51 16.01 -4.68
CA GLY A 38 24.48 14.93 -4.44
C GLY A 38 24.18 13.65 -5.23
N ALA A 39 24.82 12.52 -4.94
CA ALA A 39 24.51 11.25 -5.62
C ALA A 39 23.23 10.62 -5.04
N ASP A 40 22.31 10.20 -5.90
CA ASP A 40 21.10 9.50 -5.46
C ASP A 40 21.47 8.13 -4.86
N SER A 41 20.86 7.84 -3.72
CA SER A 41 21.03 6.59 -2.99
C SER A 41 19.72 6.18 -2.32
N PHE A 42 19.67 4.94 -1.84
CA PHE A 42 18.58 4.46 -0.99
C PHE A 42 18.31 5.41 0.19
N TRP A 43 19.35 6.01 0.77
CA TRP A 43 19.22 6.91 1.93
C TRP A 43 18.54 8.23 1.57
N SER A 44 18.85 8.80 0.40
CA SER A 44 18.16 9.99 -0.10
C SER A 44 16.68 9.73 -0.40
N TRP A 45 16.36 8.56 -0.98
CA TRP A 45 14.98 8.11 -1.17
C TRP A 45 14.25 7.94 0.17
N ARG A 46 14.93 7.33 1.16
CA ARG A 46 14.36 7.10 2.49
C ARG A 46 14.00 8.40 3.19
N GLY A 47 14.77 9.47 2.99
CA GLY A 47 14.44 10.81 3.46
C GLY A 47 13.11 11.32 2.90
N LEU A 48 12.89 11.19 1.59
CA LEU A 48 11.61 11.55 0.94
C LEU A 48 10.44 10.67 1.42
N MET A 49 10.72 9.39 1.68
CA MET A 49 9.72 8.47 2.22
C MET A 49 9.31 8.85 3.65
N TYR A 50 10.27 9.24 4.51
CA TYR A 50 9.97 9.73 5.86
C TYR A 50 9.21 11.06 5.84
N ASP A 51 9.56 11.98 4.93
CA ASP A 51 8.83 13.24 4.75
C ASP A 51 7.37 13.02 4.30
N LEU A 52 7.12 11.99 3.48
CA LEU A 52 5.74 11.59 3.18
C LEU A 52 5.07 11.01 4.43
N ALA A 53 5.70 10.03 5.08
CA ALA A 53 5.10 9.31 6.21
C ALA A 53 4.68 10.24 7.35
N SER A 54 5.44 11.30 7.63
CA SER A 54 5.12 12.28 8.68
C SER A 54 3.93 13.19 8.37
N LYS A 55 3.40 13.16 7.14
CA LYS A 55 2.26 13.98 6.71
C LYS A 55 0.96 13.20 6.63
N LEU A 56 1.01 11.89 6.80
CA LEU A 56 -0.14 11.02 6.66
C LEU A 56 -1.02 11.06 7.92
N ASP A 57 -2.33 10.95 7.69
CA ASP A 57 -3.40 10.87 8.67
C ASP A 57 -4.31 9.66 8.32
N PRO A 58 -5.33 9.33 9.13
CA PRO A 58 -6.17 8.16 8.86
C PRO A 58 -6.85 8.17 7.49
N ASP A 59 -7.30 9.34 7.04
CA ASP A 59 -8.02 9.49 5.76
C ASP A 59 -7.07 9.33 4.57
N SER A 60 -5.91 9.99 4.59
CA SER A 60 -4.91 9.85 3.54
C SER A 60 -4.29 8.44 3.50
N ILE A 61 -4.11 7.78 4.65
CA ILE A 61 -3.70 6.37 4.70
C ILE A 61 -4.74 5.48 4.02
N TYR A 62 -6.02 5.68 4.32
CA TYR A 62 -7.11 4.94 3.69
C TYR A 62 -7.12 5.16 2.17
N ASP A 63 -7.11 6.41 1.71
CA ASP A 63 -7.24 6.74 0.29
C ASP A 63 -6.06 6.22 -0.55
N ILE A 64 -4.83 6.41 -0.08
CA ILE A 64 -3.64 5.92 -0.77
C ILE A 64 -3.63 4.39 -0.79
N SER A 65 -3.98 3.75 0.33
CA SER A 65 -4.02 2.28 0.40
C SER A 65 -5.09 1.71 -0.52
N ARG A 66 -6.28 2.31 -0.54
CA ARG A 66 -7.39 1.91 -1.39
C ARG A 66 -7.00 2.02 -2.87
N PHE A 67 -6.33 3.10 -3.25
CA PHE A 67 -5.82 3.27 -4.60
C PHE A 67 -4.79 2.18 -4.97
N ALA A 68 -3.81 1.93 -4.08
CA ALA A 68 -2.81 0.88 -4.30
C ALA A 68 -3.46 -0.50 -4.45
N TYR A 69 -4.42 -0.82 -3.59
CA TYR A 69 -5.10 -2.11 -3.60
C TYR A 69 -6.05 -2.28 -4.78
N MET A 70 -6.68 -1.21 -5.27
CA MET A 70 -7.46 -1.25 -6.51
C MET A 70 -6.57 -1.65 -7.71
N GLU A 71 -5.35 -1.13 -7.78
CA GLU A 71 -4.41 -1.51 -8.84
C GLU A 71 -3.98 -2.97 -8.73
N LEU A 72 -3.72 -3.46 -7.50
CA LEU A 72 -3.44 -4.89 -7.27
C LEU A 72 -4.62 -5.77 -7.70
N ALA A 73 -5.85 -5.40 -7.32
CA ALA A 73 -7.05 -6.14 -7.72
C ALA A 73 -7.18 -6.21 -9.26
N ARG A 74 -6.94 -5.08 -9.95
CA ARG A 74 -6.94 -5.02 -11.42
C ARG A 74 -5.82 -5.84 -12.06
N SER A 75 -4.72 -6.09 -11.36
CA SER A 75 -3.63 -6.96 -11.82
C SER A 75 -3.81 -8.43 -11.44
N GLY A 76 -4.99 -8.85 -10.96
CA GLY A 76 -5.28 -10.25 -10.63
C GLY A 76 -4.84 -10.68 -9.23
N VAL A 77 -4.42 -9.75 -8.36
CA VAL A 77 -4.17 -10.03 -6.95
C VAL A 77 -5.49 -10.15 -6.20
N THR A 78 -5.57 -11.11 -5.27
CA THR A 78 -6.77 -11.36 -4.46
C THR A 78 -6.48 -11.41 -2.95
N ALA A 79 -5.20 -11.34 -2.58
CA ALA A 79 -4.76 -11.24 -1.19
C ALA A 79 -3.49 -10.38 -1.11
N VAL A 80 -3.44 -9.47 -0.13
CA VAL A 80 -2.27 -8.62 0.13
C VAL A 80 -1.67 -8.95 1.49
N GLY A 81 -0.37 -9.23 1.52
CA GLY A 81 0.46 -9.19 2.72
C GLY A 81 0.94 -7.76 2.95
N GLU A 82 0.33 -7.05 3.91
CA GLU A 82 0.64 -5.66 4.19
C GLU A 82 1.54 -5.55 5.42
N PHE A 83 2.72 -4.96 5.23
CA PHE A 83 3.70 -4.71 6.29
C PHE A 83 3.57 -3.26 6.74
N HIS A 84 2.77 -3.04 7.79
CA HIS A 84 2.29 -1.73 8.22
C HIS A 84 3.05 -1.23 9.45
N TYR A 85 3.82 -0.15 9.28
CA TYR A 85 4.64 0.46 10.34
C TYR A 85 4.34 1.95 10.62
N VAL A 86 3.29 2.52 10.02
CA VAL A 86 2.89 3.91 10.28
C VAL A 86 1.77 3.90 11.30
N HIS A 87 2.09 4.11 12.58
CA HIS A 87 1.13 3.96 13.70
C HIS A 87 0.75 5.26 14.41
N HIS A 88 1.55 6.30 14.22
CA HIS A 88 1.49 7.52 15.02
C HIS A 88 0.98 8.69 14.20
N ASP A 89 0.51 9.71 14.91
CA ASP A 89 0.12 10.98 14.31
C ASP A 89 1.36 11.70 13.72
N ARG A 90 1.12 12.77 12.98
CA ARG A 90 2.10 13.60 12.27
C ARG A 90 3.21 14.12 13.18
N ASP A 91 2.89 14.37 14.44
CA ASP A 91 3.84 14.80 15.48
C ASP A 91 4.57 13.62 16.17
N GLY A 92 4.32 12.39 15.74
CA GLY A 92 4.86 11.17 16.33
C GLY A 92 4.14 10.69 17.59
N ALA A 93 3.12 11.41 18.05
CA ALA A 93 2.32 11.02 19.20
C ALA A 93 1.40 9.82 18.86
N PRO A 94 1.14 8.91 19.81
CA PRO A 94 0.12 7.88 19.62
C PRO A 94 -1.28 8.52 19.49
N TYR A 95 -2.08 8.03 18.55
CA TYR A 95 -3.51 8.31 18.52
C TYR A 95 -4.21 7.78 19.78
N GLY A 96 -5.36 8.37 20.14
CA GLY A 96 -6.22 7.87 21.21
C GLY A 96 -6.66 6.42 20.97
N ASP A 97 -7.05 6.13 19.73
CA ASP A 97 -7.16 4.77 19.22
C ASP A 97 -5.85 4.35 18.52
N ARG A 98 -5.13 3.41 19.13
CA ARG A 98 -3.80 2.98 18.66
C ARG A 98 -3.83 2.17 17.37
N THR A 99 -4.99 1.68 16.93
CA THR A 99 -5.12 0.87 15.71
C THR A 99 -5.71 1.64 14.53
N ILE A 100 -6.08 2.92 14.71
CA ILE A 100 -6.82 3.70 13.70
C ILE A 100 -6.19 3.66 12.29
N LEU A 101 -4.86 3.70 12.18
CA LEU A 101 -4.16 3.62 10.89
C LEU A 101 -4.14 2.20 10.32
N ALA A 102 -4.01 1.18 11.15
CA ALA A 102 -4.10 -0.22 10.74
C ALA A 102 -5.53 -0.56 10.26
N ASP A 103 -6.54 -0.05 10.97
CA ASP A 103 -7.95 -0.24 10.64
C ASP A 103 -8.31 0.46 9.33
N ALA A 104 -7.77 1.66 9.08
CA ALA A 104 -7.89 2.36 7.80
C ALA A 104 -7.36 1.51 6.63
N VAL A 105 -6.20 0.87 6.80
CA VAL A 105 -5.61 -0.01 5.78
C VAL A 105 -6.42 -1.29 5.56
N ILE A 106 -6.90 -1.93 6.64
CA ILE A 106 -7.78 -3.10 6.55
C ILE A 106 -9.09 -2.74 5.84
N ARG A 107 -9.69 -1.59 6.18
CA ARG A 107 -10.90 -1.08 5.53
C ARG A 107 -10.66 -0.86 4.04
N ALA A 108 -9.55 -0.23 3.67
CA ALA A 108 -9.18 0.00 2.28
C ALA A 108 -9.09 -1.30 1.46
N ALA A 109 -8.50 -2.36 2.01
CA ALA A 109 -8.41 -3.67 1.34
C ALA A 109 -9.80 -4.31 1.15
N ARG A 110 -10.64 -4.28 2.19
CA ARG A 110 -12.00 -4.83 2.12
C ARG A 110 -12.87 -4.10 1.11
N ASP A 111 -12.78 -2.78 1.03
CA ASP A 111 -13.57 -1.96 0.11
C ASP A 111 -13.26 -2.21 -1.37
N VAL A 112 -12.07 -2.73 -1.69
CA VAL A 112 -11.71 -3.15 -3.06
C VAL A 112 -11.85 -4.66 -3.29
N GLY A 113 -12.31 -5.41 -2.27
CA GLY A 113 -12.52 -6.85 -2.36
C GLY A 113 -11.25 -7.70 -2.18
N LEU A 114 -10.17 -7.15 -1.62
CA LEU A 114 -8.97 -7.92 -1.30
C LEU A 114 -9.07 -8.55 0.10
N ARG A 115 -8.54 -9.78 0.22
CA ARG A 115 -8.17 -10.34 1.52
C ARG A 115 -6.87 -9.69 1.99
N ILE A 116 -6.70 -9.50 3.30
CA ILE A 116 -5.51 -8.88 3.87
C ILE A 116 -4.91 -9.74 4.98
N ALA A 117 -3.60 -9.93 4.91
CA ALA A 117 -2.77 -10.36 6.03
C ALA A 117 -1.94 -9.15 6.48
N LEU A 118 -2.37 -8.51 7.58
CA LEU A 118 -1.71 -7.33 8.11
C LEU A 118 -0.63 -7.75 9.14
N LEU A 119 0.60 -7.34 8.90
CA LEU A 119 1.67 -7.38 9.88
C LEU A 119 1.85 -5.99 10.45
N ARG A 120 1.47 -5.81 11.71
CA ARG A 120 1.65 -4.57 12.45
C ARG A 120 3.02 -4.62 13.15
N VAL A 121 3.97 -3.83 12.65
CA VAL A 121 5.40 -3.90 13.02
C VAL A 121 5.96 -2.60 13.54
#